data_AF-A0A1W9L486-F1
#
_entry.id   AF-A0A1W9L486-F1
#
_cell.length_a   1.000
_cell.length_b   1.000
_cell.length_c   1.000
_cell.angle_alpha   90.00
_cell.angle_beta   90.00
_cell.angle_gamma   90.00
#
_symmetry.space_group_name_H-M   'P 1'
#
loop_
_entity.id
_entity.type
_entity.pdbx_description
1 polymer ?
#
loop_
_entity_poly.entity_id
_entity_poly.type
_entity_poly.pdbx_seq_one_letter_code
_entity_poly.pdbx_strand_id
1 'polypeptide(L)'
;HTLEGLDNADIMTRLGLPNQHPEGLFYPDTYFFPKGTTDLAFLQRAYEMMQVELNAAWDKRSSDLPLKKPYEALILASIVEKETAKAQERPMIAGVFIRRLKTGMRLQTDPTVIYALGTAFDGNIRKDDLNVDSPYNTYRNKGLPPTPIALPGRDALLEPPSNLQAVSHSILSLKAMAATIFRVRYLNMNVRCLNISLKTKPRNAIRNCPNRAVTYSRNPVKIS
;
A
#
# COMPACT_ATOMS: atom_id res chain seq x y z
N HIS A 1 -30.86 0.32 0.38
CA HIS A 1 -29.63 -0.19 1.01
C HIS A 1 -30.00 -0.96 2.26
N THR A 2 -29.42 -2.14 2.49
CA THR A 2 -29.80 -3.04 3.62
C THR A 2 -28.92 -2.86 4.86
N LEU A 3 -27.84 -2.09 4.73
CA LEU A 3 -26.82 -1.89 5.77
C LEU A 3 -26.75 -0.44 6.28
N GLU A 4 -27.67 0.41 5.84
CA GLU A 4 -27.68 1.83 6.23
C GLU A 4 -27.94 1.99 7.73
N GLY A 5 -27.08 2.76 8.41
CA GLY A 5 -27.17 3.04 9.84
C GLY A 5 -26.65 1.95 10.78
N LEU A 6 -26.09 0.86 10.24
CA LEU A 6 -25.45 -0.19 11.04
C LEU A 6 -23.98 0.12 11.31
N ASP A 7 -23.51 -0.25 12.50
CA ASP A 7 -22.08 -0.23 12.78
C ASP A 7 -21.37 -1.47 12.22
N ASN A 8 -20.04 -1.47 12.29
CA ASN A 8 -19.23 -2.59 11.79
C ASN A 8 -19.55 -3.92 12.50
N ALA A 9 -19.86 -3.90 13.80
CA ALA A 9 -20.14 -5.12 14.57
C ALA A 9 -21.49 -5.73 14.16
N ASP A 10 -22.50 -4.89 13.93
CA ASP A 10 -23.82 -5.29 13.43
C ASP A 10 -23.72 -5.88 12.02
N ILE A 11 -22.96 -5.25 11.13
CA ILE A 11 -22.72 -5.76 9.77
C ILE A 11 -22.07 -7.14 9.83
N MET A 12 -21.01 -7.29 10.64
CA MET A 12 -20.31 -8.58 10.79
C MET A 12 -21.20 -9.66 11.42
N THR A 13 -22.07 -9.28 12.37
CA THR A 13 -23.06 -10.20 12.94
C THR A 13 -24.07 -10.68 11.89
N ARG A 14 -24.56 -9.78 11.02
CA ARG A 14 -25.48 -10.13 9.92
C ARG A 14 -24.84 -10.99 8.83
N LEU A 15 -23.53 -10.91 8.67
CA LEU A 15 -22.74 -11.79 7.80
C LEU A 15 -22.42 -13.16 8.46
N GLY A 16 -22.86 -13.38 9.70
CA GLY A 16 -22.57 -14.62 10.43
C GLY A 16 -21.14 -14.70 10.97
N LEU A 17 -20.46 -13.56 11.11
CA LEU A 17 -19.07 -13.43 11.55
C LEU A 17 -18.95 -12.57 12.84
N PRO A 18 -19.68 -12.88 13.91
CA PRO A 18 -19.66 -12.07 15.13
C PRO A 18 -18.25 -12.02 15.73
N ASN A 19 -17.90 -10.87 16.32
CA ASN A 19 -16.59 -10.60 16.96
C ASN A 19 -15.37 -10.64 16.02
N GLN A 20 -15.57 -10.68 14.70
CA GLN A 20 -14.48 -10.51 13.74
C GLN A 20 -14.37 -9.06 13.30
N HIS A 21 -13.14 -8.59 13.11
CA HIS A 21 -12.89 -7.25 12.58
C HIS A 21 -13.04 -7.27 11.05
N PRO A 22 -13.80 -6.34 10.43
CA PRO A 22 -14.08 -6.38 8.99
C PRO A 22 -12.84 -6.11 8.11
N GLU A 23 -11.83 -5.44 8.64
CA GLU A 23 -10.64 -5.03 7.87
C GLU A 23 -9.90 -6.23 7.27
N GLY A 24 -9.59 -6.15 5.98
CA GLY A 24 -8.90 -7.20 5.23
C GLY A 24 -9.75 -8.44 4.89
N LEU A 25 -10.99 -8.57 5.39
CA LEU A 25 -11.80 -9.78 5.18
C LEU A 25 -12.56 -9.82 3.86
N PHE A 26 -12.62 -8.73 3.12
CA PHE A 26 -13.36 -8.62 1.86
C PHE A 26 -12.40 -8.49 0.69
N TYR A 27 -12.59 -9.30 -0.35
CA TYR A 27 -11.70 -9.32 -1.50
C TYR A 27 -11.87 -8.06 -2.37
N PRO A 28 -10.80 -7.33 -2.71
CA PRO A 28 -10.91 -6.12 -3.52
C PRO A 28 -10.86 -6.49 -5.02
N ASP A 29 -12.03 -6.68 -5.64
CA ASP A 29 -12.15 -6.95 -7.08
C ASP A 29 -13.25 -6.10 -7.73
N THR A 30 -13.30 -6.13 -9.06
CA THR A 30 -14.43 -5.62 -9.82
C THR A 30 -15.54 -6.67 -9.83
N TYR A 31 -16.66 -6.33 -9.22
CA TYR A 31 -17.80 -7.23 -9.13
C TYR A 31 -18.95 -6.79 -10.04
N PHE A 32 -19.57 -7.76 -10.70
CA PHE A 32 -20.78 -7.56 -11.50
C PHE A 32 -21.99 -8.19 -10.80
N PHE A 33 -23.06 -7.42 -10.66
CA PHE A 33 -24.32 -7.87 -10.02
C PHE A 33 -25.54 -7.47 -10.82
N PRO A 34 -26.59 -8.31 -10.80
CA PRO A 34 -27.91 -7.92 -11.26
C PRO A 34 -28.48 -6.74 -10.46
N LYS A 35 -29.39 -6.00 -11.08
CA LYS A 35 -30.16 -4.96 -10.39
C LYS A 35 -30.96 -5.60 -9.24
N GLY A 36 -30.91 -4.98 -8.06
CA GLY A 36 -31.64 -5.45 -6.87
C GLY A 36 -30.83 -6.33 -5.91
N THR A 37 -29.55 -6.63 -6.20
CA THR A 37 -28.66 -7.24 -5.22
C THR A 37 -28.52 -6.35 -3.98
N THR A 38 -28.63 -6.94 -2.80
CA THR A 38 -28.50 -6.23 -1.52
C THR A 38 -27.03 -6.02 -1.16
N ASP A 39 -26.75 -4.97 -0.38
CA ASP A 39 -25.38 -4.68 0.07
C ASP A 39 -24.83 -5.82 0.96
N LEU A 40 -25.71 -6.52 1.69
CA LEU A 40 -25.33 -7.70 2.49
C LEU A 40 -24.90 -8.87 1.60
N ALA A 41 -25.66 -9.17 0.54
CA ALA A 41 -25.30 -10.23 -0.40
C ALA A 41 -24.01 -9.92 -1.16
N PHE A 42 -23.76 -8.64 -1.44
CA PHE A 42 -22.49 -8.16 -1.98
C PHE A 42 -21.32 -8.49 -1.04
N LEU A 43 -21.40 -8.05 0.22
CA LEU A 43 -20.33 -8.28 1.21
C LEU A 43 -20.11 -9.77 1.49
N GLN A 44 -21.18 -10.56 1.55
CA GLN A 44 -21.09 -12.01 1.71
C GLN A 44 -20.27 -12.64 0.59
N ARG A 45 -20.55 -12.28 -0.67
CA ARG A 45 -19.78 -12.78 -1.82
C ARG A 45 -18.32 -12.32 -1.77
N ALA A 46 -18.06 -11.06 -1.40
CA ALA A 46 -16.71 -10.53 -1.30
C ALA A 46 -15.89 -11.24 -0.20
N TYR A 47 -16.53 -11.57 0.92
CA TYR A 47 -15.94 -12.36 2.00
C TYR A 47 -15.61 -13.79 1.54
N GLU A 48 -16.56 -14.48 0.91
CA GLU A 48 -16.36 -15.84 0.41
C GLU A 48 -15.20 -15.90 -0.59
N MET A 49 -15.12 -14.93 -1.51
CA MET A 49 -14.00 -14.81 -2.44
C MET A 49 -12.66 -14.62 -1.72
N MET A 50 -12.61 -13.79 -0.66
CA MET A 50 -11.39 -13.62 0.14
C MET A 50 -10.97 -14.94 0.78
N GLN A 51 -11.90 -15.69 1.36
CA GLN A 51 -11.58 -16.99 1.96
C GLN A 51 -11.02 -17.98 0.94
N VAL A 52 -11.59 -18.03 -0.26
CA VAL A 52 -11.09 -18.88 -1.36
C VAL A 52 -9.66 -18.51 -1.75
N GLU A 53 -9.40 -17.23 -2.02
CA GLU A 53 -8.07 -16.76 -2.44
C GLU A 53 -7.03 -16.93 -1.32
N LEU A 54 -7.41 -16.61 -0.08
CA LEU A 54 -6.54 -16.78 1.08
C LEU A 54 -6.18 -18.24 1.31
N ASN A 55 -7.16 -19.15 1.25
CA ASN A 55 -6.90 -20.58 1.41
C ASN A 55 -6.03 -21.12 0.27
N ALA A 56 -6.30 -20.72 -0.98
CA ALA A 56 -5.48 -21.12 -2.12
C ALA A 56 -4.02 -20.62 -2.00
N ALA A 57 -3.83 -19.40 -1.49
CA ALA A 57 -2.50 -18.86 -1.23
C ALA A 57 -1.82 -19.58 -0.04
N TRP A 58 -2.58 -19.86 1.01
CA TRP A 58 -2.09 -20.58 2.19
C TRP A 58 -1.70 -22.03 1.90
N ASP A 59 -2.39 -22.71 1.00
CA ASP A 59 -2.04 -24.07 0.58
C ASP A 59 -0.75 -24.12 -0.24
N LYS A 60 -0.45 -23.04 -0.97
CA LYS A 60 0.79 -22.88 -1.75
C LYS A 60 1.96 -22.34 -0.93
N ARG A 61 1.80 -22.25 0.39
CA ARG A 61 2.80 -21.64 1.26
C ARG A 61 4.07 -22.47 1.39
N SER A 62 5.18 -21.79 1.65
CA SER A 62 6.46 -22.39 2.00
C SER A 62 6.37 -23.05 3.37
N SER A 63 7.00 -24.22 3.51
CA SER A 63 7.00 -25.00 4.75
C SER A 63 7.71 -24.29 5.92
N ASP A 64 8.59 -23.33 5.63
CA ASP A 64 9.42 -22.62 6.61
C ASP A 64 8.86 -21.21 6.92
N LEU A 65 7.54 -21.03 6.89
CA LEU A 65 6.91 -19.76 7.27
C LEU A 65 6.75 -19.63 8.79
N PRO A 66 7.06 -18.46 9.38
CA PRO A 66 6.85 -18.19 10.80
C PRO A 66 5.37 -17.91 11.15
N LEU A 67 4.45 -18.21 10.23
CA LEU A 67 3.02 -17.96 10.36
C LEU A 67 2.30 -19.27 10.68
N LYS A 68 1.36 -19.22 11.62
CA LYS A 68 0.63 -20.38 12.14
C LYS A 68 -0.75 -20.53 11.51
N LYS A 69 -1.35 -19.44 11.05
CA LYS A 69 -2.74 -19.41 10.57
C LYS A 69 -2.88 -18.61 9.26
N PRO A 70 -3.85 -18.95 8.39
CA PRO A 70 -4.16 -18.17 7.19
C PRO A 70 -4.40 -16.69 7.51
N TYR A 71 -5.09 -16.40 8.62
CA TYR A 71 -5.35 -15.02 9.05
C TYR A 71 -4.07 -14.21 9.32
N GLU A 72 -2.99 -14.83 9.81
CA GLU A 72 -1.69 -14.15 9.98
C GLU A 72 -1.03 -13.82 8.63
N ALA A 73 -1.22 -14.68 7.63
CA ALA A 73 -0.80 -14.36 6.25
C ALA A 73 -1.61 -13.21 5.67
N LEU A 74 -2.92 -13.13 5.96
CA LEU A 74 -3.76 -12.01 5.56
C LEU A 74 -3.30 -10.68 6.19
N ILE A 75 -2.96 -10.70 7.48
CA ILE A 75 -2.41 -9.52 8.16
C ILE A 75 -1.11 -9.08 7.46
N LEU A 76 -0.19 -10.01 7.23
CA LEU A 76 1.07 -9.69 6.56
C LEU A 76 0.85 -9.19 5.12
N ALA A 77 -0.06 -9.79 4.37
CA ALA A 77 -0.45 -9.35 3.03
C ALA A 77 -0.94 -7.89 3.03
N SER A 78 -1.78 -7.51 4.01
CA SER A 78 -2.29 -6.14 4.11
C SER A 78 -1.18 -5.10 4.37
N ILE A 79 -0.17 -5.46 5.17
CA ILE A 79 0.98 -4.60 5.43
C ILE A 79 1.82 -4.45 4.16
N VAL A 80 2.11 -5.57 3.49
CA VAL A 80 2.88 -5.60 2.25
C VAL A 80 2.20 -4.77 1.16
N GLU A 81 0.87 -4.87 1.03
CA GLU A 81 0.09 -4.09 0.06
C GLU A 81 0.23 -2.59 0.31
N LYS A 82 0.23 -2.15 1.57
CA LYS A 82 0.38 -0.73 1.91
C LYS A 82 1.81 -0.20 1.79
N GLU A 83 2.80 -1.05 1.98
CA GLU A 83 4.23 -0.69 1.87
C GLU A 83 4.69 -0.62 0.40
N THR A 84 4.02 -1.35 -0.49
CA THR A 84 4.47 -1.53 -1.87
C THR A 84 4.00 -0.39 -2.78
N ALA A 85 4.94 0.37 -3.35
CA ALA A 85 4.63 1.34 -4.40
C ALA A 85 4.65 0.72 -5.82
N LYS A 86 5.41 -0.37 -6.01
CA LYS A 86 5.56 -1.07 -7.30
C LYS A 86 5.44 -2.58 -7.12
N ALA A 87 4.65 -3.23 -7.95
CA ALA A 87 4.38 -4.67 -7.87
C ALA A 87 5.66 -5.54 -7.77
N GLN A 88 6.75 -5.13 -8.43
CA GLN A 88 8.01 -5.88 -8.45
C GLN A 88 8.76 -5.86 -7.11
N GLU A 89 8.50 -4.89 -6.23
CA GLU A 89 9.15 -4.77 -4.91
C GLU A 89 8.46 -5.64 -3.85
N ARG A 90 7.22 -6.06 -4.12
CA ARG A 90 6.36 -6.81 -3.20
C ARG A 90 6.99 -8.11 -2.65
N PRO A 91 7.60 -8.98 -3.48
CA PRO A 91 8.23 -10.21 -2.98
C PRO A 91 9.39 -9.90 -2.02
N MET A 92 10.15 -8.84 -2.30
CA MET A 92 11.29 -8.43 -1.50
C MET A 92 10.86 -7.90 -0.14
N ILE A 93 9.83 -7.04 -0.12
CA ILE A 93 9.25 -6.47 1.10
C ILE A 93 8.67 -7.59 1.98
N ALA A 94 7.90 -8.51 1.39
CA ALA A 94 7.36 -9.68 2.09
C ALA A 94 8.48 -10.52 2.74
N GLY A 95 9.56 -10.79 1.99
CA GLY A 95 10.72 -11.53 2.50
C GLY A 95 11.44 -10.83 3.66
N VAL A 96 11.51 -9.49 3.66
CA VAL A 96 12.08 -8.72 4.79
C VAL A 96 11.23 -8.89 6.05
N PHE A 97 9.91 -8.75 5.95
CA PHE A 97 9.02 -8.91 7.10
C PHE A 97 9.03 -10.34 7.64
N ILE A 98 9.00 -11.36 6.78
CA ILE A 98 9.11 -12.76 7.19
C ILE A 98 10.40 -13.01 7.98
N ARG A 99 11.55 -12.51 7.50
CA ARG A 99 12.83 -12.61 8.22
C ARG A 99 12.77 -11.95 9.60
N ARG A 100 12.18 -10.74 9.69
CA ARG A 100 12.01 -10.04 10.98
C ARG A 100 11.15 -10.84 11.95
N LEU A 101 10.06 -11.45 11.46
CA LEU A 101 9.20 -12.33 12.28
C LEU A 101 9.97 -13.55 12.79
N LYS A 102 10.75 -14.22 11.92
CA LYS A 102 11.58 -15.36 12.32
C LYS A 102 12.59 -15.04 13.41
N THR A 103 13.20 -13.85 13.37
CA THR A 103 14.20 -13.43 14.36
C THR A 103 13.59 -12.72 15.58
N GLY A 104 12.26 -12.64 15.67
CA GLY A 104 11.57 -11.93 16.77
C GLY A 104 11.85 -10.41 16.80
N MET A 105 12.22 -9.84 15.66
CA MET A 105 12.38 -8.40 15.47
C MET A 105 11.02 -7.72 15.29
N ARG A 106 10.97 -6.42 15.62
CA ARG A 106 9.83 -5.56 15.33
C ARG A 106 9.71 -5.31 13.83
N LEU A 107 8.48 -5.19 13.31
CA LEU A 107 8.27 -4.94 11.88
C LEU A 107 8.62 -3.50 11.49
N GLN A 108 8.36 -2.52 12.37
CA GLN A 108 8.71 -1.10 12.18
C GLN A 108 8.32 -0.58 10.79
N THR A 109 7.02 -0.59 10.51
CA THR A 109 6.44 -0.18 9.21
C THR A 109 5.46 0.97 9.43
N ASP A 110 5.61 2.01 8.63
CA ASP A 110 4.86 3.27 8.70
C ASP A 110 3.34 3.07 8.50
N PRO A 111 2.87 2.28 7.49
CA PRO A 111 1.46 1.95 7.33
C PRO A 111 0.73 1.52 8.61
N THR A 112 1.38 0.77 9.50
CA THR A 112 0.76 0.31 10.74
C THR A 112 0.59 1.42 11.78
N VAL A 113 1.50 2.40 11.80
CA VAL A 113 1.39 3.59 12.64
C VAL A 113 0.34 4.53 12.07
N ILE A 114 0.31 4.73 10.76
CA ILE A 114 -0.74 5.52 10.09
C ILE A 114 -2.12 4.94 10.42
N TYR A 115 -2.27 3.61 10.34
CA TYR A 115 -3.50 2.93 10.74
C TYR A 115 -3.84 3.16 12.22
N ALA A 116 -2.84 3.11 13.11
CA ALA A 116 -3.01 3.38 14.54
C ALA A 116 -3.47 4.81 14.84
N LEU A 117 -3.03 5.80 14.05
CA LEU A 117 -3.42 7.21 14.19
C LEU A 117 -4.83 7.49 13.67
N GLY A 118 -5.29 6.71 12.67
CA GLY A 118 -6.63 6.85 12.10
C GLY A 118 -6.88 8.27 11.59
N THR A 119 -7.92 8.93 12.11
CA THR A 119 -8.32 10.29 11.72
C THR A 119 -7.36 11.39 12.17
N ALA A 120 -6.44 11.10 13.10
CA ALA A 120 -5.43 12.06 13.55
C ALA A 120 -4.29 12.24 12.53
N PHE A 121 -4.20 11.36 11.53
CA PHE A 121 -3.16 11.45 10.51
C PHE A 121 -3.45 12.58 9.51
N ASP A 122 -2.57 13.58 9.48
CA ASP A 122 -2.67 14.77 8.60
C ASP A 122 -1.95 14.62 7.25
N GLY A 123 -1.45 13.41 6.95
CA GLY A 123 -0.64 13.13 5.76
C GLY A 123 0.88 13.17 6.00
N ASN A 124 1.34 13.58 7.19
CA ASN A 124 2.76 13.63 7.52
C ASN A 124 3.07 12.94 8.85
N ILE A 125 3.86 11.87 8.81
CA ILE A 125 4.29 11.16 10.03
C ILE A 125 5.42 11.94 10.70
N ARG A 126 5.22 12.29 11.97
CA ARG A 126 6.22 12.94 12.83
C ARG A 126 6.89 11.90 13.72
N LYS A 127 8.04 12.27 14.27
CA LYS A 127 8.78 11.39 15.19
C LYS A 127 7.96 11.01 16.42
N ASP A 128 7.12 11.92 16.91
CA ASP A 128 6.29 11.69 18.08
C ASP A 128 5.17 10.68 17.80
N ASP A 129 4.66 10.65 16.56
CA ASP A 129 3.63 9.69 16.13
C ASP A 129 4.12 8.25 16.20
N LEU A 130 5.42 8.02 15.99
CA LEU A 130 6.04 6.69 16.12
C LEU A 130 5.96 6.14 17.55
N ASN A 131 5.69 6.99 18.54
CA ASN A 131 5.55 6.60 19.94
C ASN A 131 4.09 6.35 20.38
N VAL A 132 3.11 6.46 19.46
CA VAL A 132 1.69 6.25 19.78
C VAL A 132 1.45 4.92 20.49
N ASP A 133 0.67 4.93 21.57
CA ASP A 133 0.34 3.73 22.33
C ASP A 133 -0.85 3.02 21.69
N SER A 134 -0.56 2.03 20.85
CA SER A 134 -1.57 1.28 20.12
C SER A 134 -1.06 -0.13 19.82
N PRO A 135 -1.91 -1.17 19.88
CA PRO A 135 -1.52 -2.53 19.50
C PRO A 135 -1.07 -2.64 18.03
N TYR A 136 -1.50 -1.70 17.18
CA TYR A 136 -1.08 -1.63 15.78
C TYR A 136 0.32 -1.03 15.58
N ASN A 137 0.88 -0.35 16.58
CA ASN A 137 2.20 0.28 16.44
C ASN A 137 3.33 -0.76 16.46
N THR A 138 3.77 -1.16 15.26
CA THR A 138 4.88 -2.12 15.08
C THR A 138 6.27 -1.54 15.38
N TYR A 139 6.40 -0.25 15.71
CA TYR A 139 7.64 0.31 16.27
C TYR A 139 7.80 -0.03 17.75
N ARG A 140 6.68 -0.20 18.47
CA ARG A 140 6.66 -0.50 19.90
C ARG A 140 6.43 -1.99 20.16
N ASN A 141 5.51 -2.61 19.42
CA ASN A 141 5.12 -4.01 19.60
C ASN A 141 5.89 -4.94 18.64
N LYS A 142 6.20 -6.15 19.13
CA LYS A 142 6.81 -7.22 18.31
C LYS A 142 5.71 -8.07 17.67
N GLY A 143 6.03 -8.67 16.53
CA GLY A 143 5.10 -9.54 15.81
C GLY A 143 4.15 -8.77 14.89
N LEU A 144 3.06 -9.45 14.52
CA LEU A 144 2.00 -8.89 13.66
C LEU A 144 1.00 -8.06 14.50
N PRO A 145 0.38 -7.03 13.91
CA PRO A 145 -0.75 -6.33 14.53
C PRO A 145 -1.97 -7.27 14.70
N PRO A 146 -2.97 -6.89 15.52
CA PRO A 146 -4.10 -7.77 15.83
C PRO A 146 -5.04 -8.02 14.63
N THR A 147 -5.11 -7.09 13.67
CA THR A 147 -5.94 -7.21 12.45
C THR A 147 -5.16 -6.75 11.23
N PRO A 148 -5.64 -7.09 10.01
CA PRO A 148 -5.20 -6.43 8.80
C PRO A 148 -5.42 -4.92 8.88
N ILE A 149 -4.66 -4.17 8.09
CA ILE A 149 -4.73 -2.69 8.02
C ILE A 149 -5.24 -2.15 6.68
N ALA A 150 -5.55 -3.08 5.76
CA ALA A 150 -6.02 -2.79 4.40
C ALA A 150 -6.66 -4.04 3.79
N LEU A 151 -7.30 -3.86 2.63
CA LEU A 151 -7.79 -4.94 1.77
C LEU A 151 -6.67 -5.40 0.79
N PRO A 152 -6.01 -6.55 1.00
CA PRO A 152 -4.98 -7.02 0.09
C PRO A 152 -5.60 -7.62 -1.18
N GLY A 153 -5.03 -7.29 -2.34
CA GLY A 153 -5.33 -7.97 -3.60
C GLY A 153 -4.64 -9.34 -3.73
N ARG A 154 -4.96 -10.08 -4.79
CA ARG A 154 -4.40 -11.42 -5.06
C ARG A 154 -2.87 -11.46 -4.99
N ASP A 155 -2.20 -10.50 -5.61
CA ASP A 155 -0.74 -10.48 -5.63
C ASP A 155 -0.18 -10.40 -4.20
N ALA A 156 -0.73 -9.53 -3.36
CA ALA A 156 -0.33 -9.43 -1.96
C ALA A 156 -0.67 -10.66 -1.13
N LEU A 157 -1.69 -11.43 -1.49
CA LEU A 157 -1.98 -12.71 -0.85
C LEU A 157 -0.96 -13.79 -1.22
N LEU A 158 -0.42 -13.77 -2.46
CA LEU A 158 0.51 -14.79 -2.97
C LEU A 158 1.97 -14.58 -2.52
N GLU A 159 2.38 -13.35 -2.21
CA GLU A 159 3.77 -13.06 -1.81
C GLU A 159 4.16 -13.61 -0.42
N PRO A 160 3.40 -13.37 0.67
CA PRO A 160 3.71 -13.93 1.99
C PRO A 160 3.89 -15.45 2.01
N PRO A 161 3.08 -16.27 1.30
CA PRO A 161 3.25 -17.70 1.28
C PRO A 161 4.43 -18.20 0.43
N SER A 162 4.86 -17.51 -0.62
CA SER A 162 5.76 -18.12 -1.62
C SER A 162 7.26 -17.92 -1.39
N ASN A 163 7.69 -16.92 -0.59
CA ASN A 163 9.05 -16.41 -0.74
C ASN A 163 10.00 -16.61 0.47
N LEU A 164 10.79 -17.69 0.41
CA LEU A 164 12.09 -17.77 1.09
C LEU A 164 13.29 -17.81 0.13
N GLN A 165 13.08 -18.15 -1.14
CA GLN A 165 14.17 -18.42 -2.09
C GLN A 165 14.58 -17.19 -2.93
N ALA A 166 13.77 -16.14 -3.06
CA ALA A 166 14.10 -15.02 -3.95
C ALA A 166 15.14 -14.03 -3.37
N VAL A 167 15.60 -14.24 -2.13
CA VAL A 167 16.47 -13.27 -1.43
C VAL A 167 17.82 -13.84 -1.00
N SER A 168 18.15 -15.07 -1.43
CA SER A 168 19.46 -15.69 -1.12
C SER A 168 20.65 -15.03 -1.85
N HIS A 169 20.42 -14.10 -2.79
CA HIS A 169 21.48 -13.50 -3.61
C HIS A 169 21.82 -12.04 -3.27
N SER A 170 21.53 -11.55 -2.06
CA SER A 170 22.03 -10.23 -1.62
C SER A 170 22.14 -10.12 -0.10
N ILE A 171 22.94 -11.00 0.50
CA ILE A 171 23.56 -10.70 1.79
C ILE A 171 24.71 -9.73 1.52
N LEU A 172 24.40 -8.44 1.34
CA LEU A 172 25.29 -7.34 1.69
C LEU A 172 24.47 -6.04 1.69
N SER A 173 24.48 -5.34 2.84
CA SER A 173 23.93 -4.00 3.07
C SER A 173 22.52 -3.89 3.68
N LEU A 174 22.43 -4.31 4.95
CA LEU A 174 21.45 -3.81 5.93
C LEU A 174 21.64 -2.32 6.30
N LYS A 175 22.51 -1.58 5.60
CA LYS A 175 22.65 -0.10 5.72
C LYS A 175 22.10 0.67 4.52
N ALA A 176 21.88 0.04 3.35
CA ALA A 176 21.43 0.75 2.15
C ALA A 176 19.92 0.71 1.90
N MET A 177 19.17 -0.29 2.40
CA MET A 177 17.73 -0.36 2.12
C MET A 177 16.89 0.64 2.91
N ALA A 178 17.34 1.07 4.09
CA ALA A 178 16.71 2.19 4.80
C ALA A 178 16.92 3.54 4.09
N ALA A 179 17.88 3.63 3.15
CA ALA A 179 18.22 4.88 2.47
C ALA A 179 17.68 4.99 1.03
N THR A 180 17.21 3.89 0.42
CA THR A 180 16.83 3.89 -1.01
C THR A 180 15.32 4.00 -1.24
N ILE A 181 14.47 3.65 -0.27
CA ILE A 181 13.01 3.85 -0.39
C ILE A 181 12.57 5.20 0.23
N PHE A 182 13.38 5.81 1.10
CA PHE A 182 13.03 7.07 1.78
C PHE A 182 13.58 8.36 1.12
N ARG A 183 14.28 8.28 -0.01
CA ARG A 183 14.94 9.44 -0.65
C ARG A 183 14.12 10.12 -1.75
N VAL A 184 12.78 10.14 -1.62
CA VAL A 184 11.91 11.01 -2.45
C VAL A 184 10.88 11.76 -1.57
N ARG A 185 11.37 12.54 -0.61
CA ARG A 185 10.88 13.89 -0.26
C ARG A 185 11.77 14.43 0.86
N TYR A 186 12.00 15.73 0.86
CA TYR A 186 12.98 16.48 1.66
C TYR A 186 14.40 16.59 1.10
N LEU A 187 14.53 17.44 0.09
CA LEU A 187 15.49 18.55 0.14
C LEU A 187 14.78 19.78 -0.45
N ASN A 188 14.52 20.77 0.41
CA ASN A 188 14.03 22.09 0.04
C ASN A 188 15.08 22.82 -0.83
N MET A 189 14.68 23.38 -1.98
CA MET A 189 15.11 24.71 -2.41
C MET A 189 14.46 25.13 -3.74
N ASN A 190 13.94 26.35 -3.75
CA ASN A 190 13.54 27.16 -4.90
C ASN A 190 14.30 26.86 -6.20
N VAL A 191 13.60 26.53 -7.29
CA VAL A 191 13.92 27.09 -8.62
C VAL A 191 12.68 27.15 -9.52
N ARG A 192 12.43 28.36 -10.02
CA ARG A 192 11.79 28.67 -11.30
C ARG A 192 12.33 27.82 -12.46
N CYS A 193 11.53 27.67 -13.51
CA CYS A 193 11.94 27.22 -14.84
C CYS A 193 12.44 25.77 -14.94
N LEU A 194 11.64 24.89 -15.56
CA LEU A 194 12.01 24.44 -16.90
C LEU A 194 10.83 23.77 -17.61
N ASN A 195 10.67 24.18 -18.86
CA ASN A 195 9.64 23.78 -19.79
C ASN A 195 9.67 22.28 -20.14
N ILE A 196 8.44 21.82 -20.39
CA ILE A 196 8.06 20.68 -21.21
C ILE A 196 8.90 20.63 -22.50
N SER A 197 9.53 19.49 -22.77
CA SER A 197 9.96 19.14 -24.13
C SER A 197 9.72 17.65 -24.35
N LEU A 198 8.64 17.37 -25.08
CA LEU A 198 8.27 16.04 -25.56
C LEU A 198 9.28 15.62 -26.65
N LYS A 199 9.83 14.41 -26.49
CA LYS A 199 10.69 13.77 -27.49
C LYS A 199 9.87 13.39 -28.72
N THR A 200 10.21 13.92 -29.88
CA THR A 200 10.07 13.22 -31.17
C THR A 200 11.44 13.04 -31.81
N LYS A 201 11.67 11.82 -32.32
CA LYS A 201 12.93 11.33 -32.95
C LYS A 201 13.15 11.98 -34.35
N PRO A 202 14.33 11.79 -34.99
CA PRO A 202 15.09 12.88 -35.62
C PRO A 202 15.00 12.88 -37.14
N ARG A 203 15.33 14.01 -37.77
CA ARG A 203 15.88 14.08 -39.14
C ARG A 203 16.74 15.35 -39.30
N ASN A 204 18.01 15.12 -39.64
CA ASN A 204 18.87 15.91 -40.52
C ASN A 204 19.06 17.43 -40.30
N ALA A 205 20.32 17.74 -39.98
CA ALA A 205 21.19 18.67 -40.72
C ALA A 205 21.03 20.19 -40.58
N ILE A 206 22.03 20.80 -39.93
CA ILE A 206 22.86 21.97 -40.31
C ILE A 206 22.22 23.08 -41.19
N ARG A 207 22.20 24.33 -40.70
CA ARG A 207 22.86 25.56 -41.24
C ARG A 207 22.14 26.89 -40.90
N ASN A 208 22.94 27.88 -40.48
CA ASN A 208 22.91 29.34 -40.70
C ASN A 208 21.86 30.30 -40.07
N CYS A 209 22.42 31.28 -39.31
CA CYS A 209 22.13 32.72 -39.05
C CYS A 209 21.10 33.51 -39.92
N PRO A 210 20.80 34.82 -39.65
CA PRO A 210 20.66 35.65 -38.42
C PRO A 210 19.44 36.65 -38.44
N ASN A 211 19.26 37.41 -37.33
CA ASN A 211 18.62 38.75 -37.16
C ASN A 211 17.40 39.21 -38.03
N ARG A 212 16.29 39.60 -37.36
CA ARG A 212 15.64 40.93 -37.54
C ARG A 212 14.56 41.22 -36.50
N ALA A 213 14.59 42.44 -35.98
CA ALA A 213 13.57 43.09 -35.16
C ALA A 213 12.40 43.59 -36.02
N VAL A 214 11.16 43.58 -35.48
CA VAL A 214 10.11 44.55 -35.80
C VAL A 214 9.24 44.80 -34.55
N THR A 215 9.04 46.09 -34.27
CA THR A 215 8.33 46.76 -33.17
C THR A 215 6.82 46.92 -33.38
N TYR A 216 6.06 47.15 -32.28
CA TYR A 216 4.88 48.04 -32.03
C TYR A 216 3.86 47.30 -31.12
N SER A 217 3.07 47.87 -30.19
CA SER A 217 2.98 49.14 -29.45
C SER A 217 1.77 48.99 -28.49
N ARG A 218 1.96 49.41 -27.23
CA ARG A 218 0.98 50.01 -26.27
C ARG A 218 -0.46 49.44 -26.14
N ASN A 219 -0.73 48.84 -24.96
CA ASN A 219 -1.76 49.15 -23.91
C ASN A 219 -2.87 50.20 -24.21
N PRO A 220 -4.02 50.29 -23.46
CA PRO A 220 -4.35 49.69 -22.14
C PRO A 220 -5.82 49.20 -21.89
N VAL A 221 -6.00 48.51 -20.75
CA VAL A 221 -7.06 48.56 -19.69
C VAL A 221 -8.47 49.14 -19.97
N LYS A 222 -9.52 48.39 -19.56
CA LYS A 222 -10.70 48.76 -18.73
C LYS A 222 -11.54 47.49 -18.51
N ILE A 223 -11.72 46.95 -17.30
CA ILE A 223 -12.68 47.29 -16.22
C ILE A 223 -14.10 47.59 -16.71
N SER A 224 -14.98 46.61 -16.52
CA SER A 224 -16.37 46.72 -16.06
C SER A 224 -16.80 45.35 -15.55
#